data_AF-A0A7G2CZN9-F1
#
_entry.id   AF-A0A7G2CZN9-F1
#
_cell.length_a   1.000
_cell.length_b   1.000
_cell.length_c   1.000
_cell.angle_alpha   90.00
_cell.angle_beta   90.00
_cell.angle_gamma   90.00
#
_symmetry.space_group_name_H-M   'P 1'
#
loop_
_entity.id
_entity.type
_entity.pdbx_description
1 polymer ?
#
loop_
_entity_poly.entity_id
_entity_poly.type
_entity_poly.pdbx_seq_one_letter_code
_entity_poly.pdbx_strand_id
1 'polypeptide(L)'
;MRSLDQRFWVTGTEFTDRFDALRETHTELSKAAANLDHFGSIWDNLPAGVEISSEDKQRVVARIRSIPKDAFTARKLLDALWDVTSDDAWGPAFATATMAKFYRPRREPIFHGALLISAVASLEAHLGQLAENYYRAAPAALHDVPKEALKEFSLKDLQTLGSIDQAIEAAIDSRVNKLSFGSLSDWRKFFKDRMSIDLADQGTTWEQLLEIFERRHCLVHSEGQASHRYVKVTGSSEIKSDLRPDRDYVTHAIDALEVMGTLLQASVWHKFTKNADDIFTQLQRVAFGALSTGRWAFALPLFERCGELPLSNEKRLITLVNTWLAQKGLFGLDAIRRDVEEWDVTGVDELYVFAKACILGDLDAAFAQLPGLVERDKLSGAALATWPLTAPLRTDPRIREYGDLVRGFLSTEIEESELEAEIEDSDPAA
;
A
#
# COMPACT_ATOMS: atom_id res chain seq x y z
N MET A 1 -17.37 10.23 -23.55
CA MET A 1 -17.01 10.59 -22.14
C MET A 1 -17.42 9.44 -21.25
N ARG A 2 -16.53 8.97 -20.36
CA ARG A 2 -16.86 7.96 -19.34
C ARG A 2 -17.97 8.49 -18.42
N SER A 3 -18.84 7.60 -17.92
CA SER A 3 -19.82 7.93 -16.88
C SER A 3 -19.12 8.38 -15.59
N LEU A 4 -19.83 9.07 -14.70
CA LEU A 4 -19.24 9.55 -13.46
C LEU A 4 -18.74 8.41 -12.57
N ASP A 5 -19.55 7.36 -12.42
CA ASP A 5 -19.18 6.15 -11.68
C ASP A 5 -17.95 5.47 -12.29
N GLN A 6 -17.89 5.38 -13.63
CA GLN A 6 -16.72 4.81 -14.32
C GLN A 6 -15.45 5.64 -14.08
N ARG A 7 -15.54 6.97 -13.94
CA ARG A 7 -14.38 7.80 -13.61
C ARG A 7 -13.89 7.53 -12.21
N PHE A 8 -14.77 7.48 -11.21
CA PHE A 8 -14.39 7.16 -9.84
C PHE A 8 -13.81 5.76 -9.73
N TRP A 9 -14.41 4.77 -10.39
CA TRP A 9 -13.87 3.41 -10.45
C TRP A 9 -12.44 3.41 -11.00
N VAL A 10 -12.21 4.04 -12.17
CA VAL A 10 -10.88 4.07 -12.78
C VAL A 10 -9.88 4.83 -11.91
N THR A 11 -10.22 6.01 -11.40
CA THR A 11 -9.36 6.78 -10.48
C THR A 11 -8.97 5.94 -9.27
N GLY A 12 -9.88 5.15 -8.72
CA GLY A 12 -9.57 4.28 -7.60
C GLY A 12 -8.70 3.09 -7.92
N THR A 13 -9.00 2.42 -9.03
CA THR A 13 -8.19 1.29 -9.48
C THR A 13 -6.77 1.75 -9.78
N GLU A 14 -6.58 2.85 -10.52
CA GLU A 14 -5.26 3.42 -10.77
C GLU A 14 -4.52 3.78 -9.47
N PHE A 15 -5.24 4.27 -8.45
CA PHE A 15 -4.65 4.57 -7.15
C PHE A 15 -4.20 3.30 -6.44
N THR A 16 -5.04 2.27 -6.34
CA THR A 16 -4.68 1.01 -5.68
C THR A 16 -3.55 0.30 -6.39
N ASP A 17 -3.58 0.27 -7.72
CA ASP A 17 -2.56 -0.42 -8.53
C ASP A 17 -1.18 0.24 -8.37
N ARG A 18 -1.13 1.58 -8.23
CA ARG A 18 0.12 2.29 -7.90
C ARG A 18 0.66 1.90 -6.53
N PHE A 19 -0.20 1.76 -5.53
CA PHE A 19 0.22 1.36 -4.18
C PHE A 19 0.61 -0.12 -4.10
N ASP A 20 -0.06 -0.99 -4.86
CA ASP A 20 0.34 -2.38 -5.03
C ASP A 20 1.73 -2.47 -5.68
N ALA A 21 1.98 -1.74 -6.77
CA ALA A 21 3.29 -1.68 -7.41
C ALA A 21 4.39 -1.16 -6.46
N LEU A 22 4.10 -0.13 -5.64
CA LEU A 22 5.04 0.37 -4.63
C LEU A 22 5.36 -0.68 -3.56
N ARG A 23 4.35 -1.44 -3.12
CA ARG A 23 4.49 -2.48 -2.10
C ARG A 23 5.25 -3.70 -2.61
N GLU A 24 4.97 -4.13 -3.84
CA GLU A 24 5.72 -5.17 -4.53
C GLU A 24 7.18 -4.77 -4.71
N THR A 25 7.41 -3.56 -5.23
CA THR A 25 8.76 -2.98 -5.36
C THR A 25 9.49 -2.98 -4.02
N HIS A 26 8.81 -2.57 -2.94
CA HIS A 26 9.38 -2.57 -1.60
C HIS A 26 9.73 -3.99 -1.13
N THR A 27 8.82 -4.94 -1.31
CA THR A 27 8.97 -6.34 -0.87
C THR A 27 10.14 -7.02 -1.58
N GLU A 28 10.22 -6.88 -2.90
CA GLU A 28 11.23 -7.53 -3.73
C GLU A 28 12.61 -6.89 -3.57
N LEU A 29 12.69 -5.56 -3.54
CA LEU A 29 13.96 -4.85 -3.63
C LEU A 29 14.55 -4.44 -2.28
N SER A 30 13.79 -4.45 -1.17
CA SER A 30 14.33 -4.07 0.15
C SER A 30 15.51 -4.96 0.57
N LYS A 31 15.40 -6.28 0.38
CA LYS A 31 16.49 -7.21 0.68
C LYS A 31 17.69 -7.00 -0.23
N ALA A 32 17.47 -6.73 -1.51
CA ALA A 32 18.55 -6.42 -2.46
C ALA A 32 19.29 -5.14 -2.06
N ALA A 33 18.56 -4.08 -1.70
CA ALA A 33 19.14 -2.83 -1.21
C ALA A 33 20.00 -3.03 0.05
N ALA A 34 19.49 -3.81 1.01
CA ALA A 34 20.25 -4.17 2.22
C ALA A 34 21.51 -4.99 1.91
N ASN A 35 21.42 -5.95 0.97
CA ASN A 35 22.57 -6.78 0.57
C ASN A 35 23.69 -5.97 -0.11
N LEU A 36 23.35 -4.90 -0.83
CA LEU A 36 24.35 -4.02 -1.43
C LEU A 36 25.18 -3.28 -0.37
N ASP A 37 24.62 -3.05 0.82
CA ASP A 37 25.30 -2.42 1.94
C ASP A 37 26.05 -3.44 2.84
N HIS A 38 25.71 -4.73 2.77
CA HIS A 38 26.36 -5.78 3.56
C HIS A 38 27.84 -5.95 3.22
N PHE A 39 28.75 -5.92 4.21
CA PHE A 39 30.21 -5.95 3.99
C PHE A 39 30.68 -7.06 3.03
N GLY A 40 30.08 -8.25 3.11
CA GLY A 40 30.39 -9.39 2.24
C GLY A 40 30.32 -9.10 0.74
N SER A 41 29.48 -8.17 0.28
CA SER A 41 29.43 -7.83 -1.15
C SER A 41 30.65 -7.06 -1.65
N ILE A 42 31.63 -6.71 -0.80
CA ILE A 42 32.93 -6.18 -1.28
C ILE A 42 33.61 -7.23 -2.17
N TRP A 43 33.53 -8.51 -1.80
CA TRP A 43 34.16 -9.60 -2.53
C TRP A 43 33.64 -9.73 -3.96
N ASP A 44 32.35 -9.45 -4.15
CA ASP A 44 31.66 -9.59 -5.44
C ASP A 44 31.87 -8.36 -6.34
N ASN A 45 32.43 -7.27 -5.81
CA ASN A 45 32.59 -5.98 -6.50
C ASN A 45 34.06 -5.61 -6.75
N LEU A 46 34.96 -6.58 -6.73
CA LEU A 46 36.37 -6.35 -7.06
C LEU A 46 36.53 -6.12 -8.58
N PRO A 47 37.57 -5.36 -9.01
CA PRO A 47 37.85 -5.18 -10.43
C PRO A 47 38.02 -6.53 -11.15
N ALA A 48 37.64 -6.57 -12.43
CA ALA A 48 37.79 -7.77 -13.24
C ALA A 48 39.25 -8.26 -13.24
N GLY A 49 39.43 -9.58 -13.07
CA GLY A 49 40.76 -10.21 -12.98
C GLY A 49 41.37 -10.25 -11.57
N VAL A 50 40.69 -9.72 -10.55
CA VAL A 50 41.11 -9.86 -9.15
C VAL A 50 40.38 -11.04 -8.52
N GLU A 51 41.09 -12.16 -8.37
CA GLU A 51 40.59 -13.33 -7.64
C GLU A 51 41.21 -13.38 -6.24
N ILE A 52 40.36 -13.61 -5.23
CA ILE A 52 40.79 -13.77 -3.84
C ILE A 52 40.44 -15.18 -3.38
N SER A 53 41.45 -15.91 -2.91
CA SER A 53 41.28 -17.28 -2.44
C SER A 53 40.35 -17.35 -1.21
N SER A 54 39.77 -18.53 -0.94
CA SER A 54 38.97 -18.73 0.26
C SER A 54 39.77 -18.54 1.56
N GLU A 55 41.07 -18.89 1.53
CA GLU A 55 41.98 -18.73 2.67
C GLU A 55 42.23 -17.24 2.96
N ASP A 56 42.47 -16.44 1.93
CA ASP A 56 42.63 -14.98 2.05
C ASP A 56 41.36 -14.31 2.59
N LYS A 57 40.18 -14.71 2.11
CA LYS A 57 38.89 -14.22 2.64
C LYS A 57 38.76 -14.54 4.13
N GLN A 58 39.11 -15.75 4.55
CA GLN A 58 39.08 -16.15 5.96
C GLN A 58 40.08 -15.36 6.80
N ARG A 59 41.30 -15.12 6.29
CA ARG A 59 42.33 -14.30 6.93
C ARG A 59 41.83 -12.87 7.17
N VAL A 60 41.22 -12.25 6.17
CA VAL A 60 40.61 -10.90 6.31
C VAL A 60 39.45 -10.91 7.31
N VAL A 61 38.51 -11.86 7.21
CA VAL A 61 37.37 -11.94 8.14
C VAL A 61 37.84 -12.16 9.57
N ALA A 62 38.85 -13.01 9.79
CA ALA A 62 39.45 -13.22 11.11
C ALA A 62 40.03 -11.93 11.67
N ARG A 63 40.74 -11.14 10.84
CA ARG A 63 41.25 -9.83 11.23
C ARG A 63 40.15 -8.87 11.63
N ILE A 64 39.11 -8.72 10.81
CA ILE A 64 37.96 -7.85 11.12
C ILE A 64 37.32 -8.24 12.45
N ARG A 65 37.12 -9.54 12.69
CA ARG A 65 36.52 -10.07 13.94
C ARG A 65 37.37 -9.83 15.17
N SER A 66 38.68 -9.63 15.01
CA SER A 66 39.59 -9.31 16.12
C SER A 66 39.57 -7.84 16.54
N ILE A 67 38.93 -6.96 15.76
CA ILE A 67 38.77 -5.55 16.12
C ILE A 67 37.74 -5.44 17.25
N PRO A 68 38.08 -4.86 18.42
CA PRO A 68 37.13 -4.66 19.51
C PRO A 68 35.94 -3.80 19.06
N LYS A 69 34.71 -4.22 19.39
CA LYS A 69 33.47 -3.55 18.94
C LYS A 69 33.37 -2.10 19.42
N ASP A 70 33.82 -1.84 20.65
CA ASP A 70 33.87 -0.53 21.30
C ASP A 70 34.92 0.42 20.69
N ALA A 71 35.88 -0.14 19.94
CA ALA A 71 36.93 0.61 19.27
C ALA A 71 36.69 0.79 17.76
N PHE A 72 35.56 0.32 17.22
CA PHE A 72 35.35 0.22 15.77
C PHE A 72 35.14 1.59 15.12
N THR A 73 36.12 2.04 14.34
CA THR A 73 35.99 3.21 13.45
C THR A 73 36.33 2.81 12.02
N ALA A 74 35.78 3.52 11.03
CA ALA A 74 36.11 3.27 9.62
C ALA A 74 37.63 3.31 9.38
N ARG A 75 38.33 4.25 10.02
CA ARG A 75 39.79 4.36 9.96
C ARG A 75 40.51 3.13 10.52
N LYS A 76 40.17 2.70 11.75
CA LYS A 76 40.79 1.52 12.37
C LYS A 76 40.52 0.24 11.59
N LEU A 77 39.34 0.13 10.99
CA LEU A 77 39.04 -0.98 10.09
C LEU A 77 39.93 -0.92 8.84
N LEU A 78 40.05 0.23 8.19
CA LEU A 78 40.92 0.38 7.02
C LEU A 78 42.38 0.09 7.35
N ASP A 79 42.89 0.55 8.49
CA ASP A 79 44.25 0.25 8.96
C ASP A 79 44.42 -1.26 9.19
N ALA A 80 43.47 -1.90 9.88
CA ALA A 80 43.51 -3.34 10.15
C ALA A 80 43.42 -4.19 8.87
N LEU A 81 42.66 -3.73 7.88
CA LEU A 81 42.59 -4.37 6.57
C LEU A 81 43.90 -4.16 5.79
N TRP A 82 44.44 -2.94 5.79
CA TRP A 82 45.72 -2.65 5.15
C TRP A 82 46.84 -3.54 5.68
N ASP A 83 46.95 -3.69 7.01
CA ASP A 83 47.95 -4.55 7.66
C ASP A 83 47.94 -6.01 7.18
N VAL A 84 46.76 -6.51 6.76
CA VAL A 84 46.58 -7.91 6.39
C VAL A 84 46.63 -8.14 4.89
N THR A 85 46.46 -7.08 4.10
CA THR A 85 46.36 -7.19 2.64
C THR A 85 47.48 -6.47 1.89
N SER A 86 48.31 -5.64 2.55
CA SER A 86 49.29 -4.77 1.88
C SER A 86 50.34 -5.54 1.07
N ASP A 87 50.65 -6.76 1.49
CA ASP A 87 51.65 -7.61 0.84
C ASP A 87 51.07 -8.43 -0.32
N ASP A 88 49.73 -8.48 -0.44
CA ASP A 88 49.06 -9.21 -1.50
C ASP A 88 48.84 -8.33 -2.73
N ALA A 89 49.03 -8.89 -3.93
CA ALA A 89 48.80 -8.19 -5.19
C ALA A 89 47.35 -7.66 -5.35
N TRP A 90 46.38 -8.34 -4.73
CA TRP A 90 44.96 -7.95 -4.72
C TRP A 90 44.63 -6.90 -3.64
N GLY A 91 45.51 -6.69 -2.66
CA GLY A 91 45.26 -5.85 -1.49
C GLY A 91 44.86 -4.40 -1.79
N PRO A 92 45.59 -3.67 -2.66
CA PRO A 92 45.22 -2.31 -3.03
C PRO A 92 43.82 -2.18 -3.66
N ALA A 93 43.43 -3.16 -4.48
CA ALA A 93 42.11 -3.20 -5.10
C ALA A 93 41.01 -3.44 -4.05
N PHE A 94 41.24 -4.37 -3.12
CA PHE A 94 40.34 -4.64 -2.01
C PHE A 94 40.21 -3.45 -1.05
N ALA A 95 41.32 -2.80 -0.70
CA ALA A 95 41.31 -1.60 0.14
C ALA A 95 40.53 -0.46 -0.52
N THR A 96 40.73 -0.23 -1.83
CA THR A 96 39.97 0.76 -2.61
C THR A 96 38.47 0.45 -2.63
N ALA A 97 38.10 -0.81 -2.90
CA ALA A 97 36.70 -1.24 -2.89
C ALA A 97 36.06 -1.09 -1.50
N THR A 98 36.82 -1.38 -0.45
CA THR A 98 36.38 -1.23 0.93
C THR A 98 36.19 0.24 1.31
N MET A 99 37.16 1.11 0.99
CA MET A 99 37.04 2.55 1.17
C MET A 99 35.82 3.10 0.43
N ALA A 100 35.67 2.75 -0.85
CA ALA A 100 34.52 3.17 -1.65
C ALA A 100 33.20 2.76 -0.97
N LYS A 101 33.14 1.59 -0.33
CA LYS A 101 31.94 1.16 0.39
C LYS A 101 31.67 1.95 1.67
N PHE A 102 32.70 2.26 2.47
CA PHE A 102 32.51 3.02 3.72
C PHE A 102 32.19 4.49 3.50
N TYR A 103 32.71 5.09 2.42
CA TYR A 103 32.49 6.51 2.12
C TYR A 103 31.28 6.75 1.22
N ARG A 104 30.74 5.73 0.55
CA ARG A 104 29.49 5.87 -0.20
C ARG A 104 28.30 5.94 0.77
N PRO A 105 27.29 6.77 0.45
CA PRO A 105 26.01 6.70 1.13
C PRO A 105 25.44 5.28 1.09
N ARG A 106 24.86 4.84 2.21
CA ARG A 106 24.11 3.58 2.28
C ARG A 106 22.93 3.64 1.33
N ARG A 107 22.70 2.57 0.58
CA ARG A 107 21.68 2.47 -0.46
C ARG A 107 20.31 2.18 0.13
N GLU A 108 20.25 1.39 1.19
CA GLU A 108 18.99 1.02 1.85
C GLU A 108 18.19 2.25 2.32
N PRO A 109 18.77 3.23 3.05
CA PRO A 109 18.04 4.46 3.40
C PRO A 109 17.63 5.32 2.20
N ILE A 110 18.42 5.31 1.10
CA ILE A 110 18.07 6.03 -0.14
C ILE A 110 16.85 5.38 -0.79
N PHE A 111 16.85 4.05 -0.88
CA PHE A 111 15.76 3.27 -1.43
C PHE A 111 14.45 3.48 -0.64
N HIS A 112 14.50 3.35 0.68
CA HIS A 112 13.34 3.59 1.53
C HIS A 112 12.86 5.04 1.48
N GLY A 113 13.78 6.01 1.47
CA GLY A 113 13.45 7.42 1.30
C GLY A 113 12.75 7.70 -0.03
N ALA A 114 13.22 7.11 -1.13
CA ALA A 114 12.62 7.25 -2.46
C ALA A 114 11.20 6.65 -2.50
N LEU A 115 11.00 5.47 -1.91
CA LEU A 115 9.68 4.85 -1.82
C LEU A 115 8.69 5.70 -1.02
N LEU A 116 9.12 6.27 0.12
CA LEU A 116 8.25 7.16 0.90
C LEU A 116 7.85 8.40 0.11
N ILE A 117 8.79 9.00 -0.61
CA ILE A 117 8.51 10.15 -1.49
C ILE A 117 7.48 9.77 -2.57
N SER A 118 7.67 8.62 -3.23
CA SER A 118 6.75 8.13 -4.27
C SER A 118 5.36 7.81 -3.73
N ALA A 119 5.26 7.23 -2.53
CA ALA A 119 3.98 6.93 -1.89
C ALA A 119 3.20 8.21 -1.57
N VAL A 120 3.87 9.22 -0.98
CA VAL A 120 3.24 10.52 -0.70
C VAL A 120 2.82 11.23 -1.99
N ALA A 121 3.67 11.21 -3.03
CA ALA A 121 3.34 11.80 -4.32
C ALA A 121 2.14 11.10 -5.00
N SER A 122 2.05 9.78 -4.90
CA SER A 122 0.93 9.00 -5.44
C SER A 122 -0.39 9.37 -4.77
N LEU A 123 -0.37 9.57 -3.46
CA LEU A 123 -1.52 10.09 -2.72
C LEU A 123 -1.86 11.53 -3.13
N GLU A 124 -0.89 12.45 -3.19
CA GLU A 124 -1.16 13.84 -3.61
C GLU A 124 -1.78 13.92 -5.01
N ALA A 125 -1.30 13.10 -5.94
CA ALA A 125 -1.89 12.97 -7.26
C ALA A 125 -3.34 12.48 -7.19
N HIS A 126 -3.63 11.48 -6.35
CA HIS A 126 -4.99 10.99 -6.12
C HIS A 126 -5.91 12.05 -5.52
N LEU A 127 -5.45 12.82 -4.53
CA LEU A 127 -6.20 13.96 -3.98
C LEU A 127 -6.57 14.97 -5.08
N GLY A 128 -5.64 15.24 -6.00
CA GLY A 128 -5.87 16.05 -7.20
C GLY A 128 -6.95 15.48 -8.10
N GLN A 129 -6.85 14.19 -8.45
CA GLN A 129 -7.84 13.52 -9.30
C GLN A 129 -9.24 13.50 -8.66
N LEU A 130 -9.33 13.29 -7.35
CA LEU A 130 -10.61 13.36 -6.62
C LEU A 130 -11.21 14.78 -6.64
N ALA A 131 -10.37 15.81 -6.48
CA ALA A 131 -10.81 17.20 -6.59
C ALA A 131 -11.28 17.54 -8.01
N GLU A 132 -10.60 17.06 -9.05
CA GLU A 132 -11.06 17.18 -10.43
C GLU A 132 -12.41 16.50 -10.65
N ASN A 133 -12.54 15.24 -10.21
CA ASN A 133 -13.78 14.48 -10.33
C ASN A 133 -14.94 15.19 -9.62
N TYR A 134 -14.69 15.79 -8.45
CA TYR A 134 -15.66 16.64 -7.76
C TYR A 134 -16.10 17.83 -8.61
N TYR A 135 -15.17 18.63 -9.15
CA TYR A 135 -15.56 19.80 -9.94
C TYR A 135 -16.23 19.41 -11.27
N ARG A 136 -15.85 18.30 -11.88
CA ARG A 136 -16.52 17.78 -13.08
C ARG A 136 -17.93 17.28 -12.77
N ALA A 137 -18.16 16.70 -11.59
CA ALA A 137 -19.48 16.27 -11.13
C ALA A 137 -20.38 17.44 -10.70
N ALA A 138 -19.78 18.51 -10.16
CA ALA A 138 -20.47 19.71 -9.70
C ALA A 138 -19.77 21.00 -10.18
N PRO A 139 -19.82 21.35 -11.48
CA PRO A 139 -19.10 22.51 -12.03
C PRO A 139 -19.51 23.83 -11.40
N ALA A 140 -20.75 23.93 -10.91
CA ALA A 140 -21.25 25.12 -10.21
C ALA A 140 -20.41 25.48 -8.98
N ALA A 141 -19.73 24.51 -8.35
CA ALA A 141 -18.85 24.75 -7.20
C ALA A 141 -17.63 25.62 -7.54
N LEU A 142 -17.29 25.79 -8.83
CA LEU A 142 -16.27 26.74 -9.29
C LEU A 142 -16.68 28.19 -9.07
N HIS A 143 -17.97 28.49 -8.95
CA HIS A 143 -18.49 29.84 -8.69
C HIS A 143 -18.46 30.18 -7.19
N ASP A 144 -18.53 29.17 -6.33
CA ASP A 144 -18.59 29.33 -4.87
C ASP A 144 -17.21 29.49 -4.22
N VAL A 145 -16.24 30.04 -4.94
CA VAL A 145 -14.89 30.32 -4.42
C VAL A 145 -14.76 31.82 -4.07
N PRO A 146 -13.85 32.19 -3.14
CA PRO A 146 -13.55 33.59 -2.88
C PRO A 146 -13.23 34.32 -4.18
N LYS A 147 -13.62 35.59 -4.28
CA LYS A 147 -13.53 36.36 -5.54
C LYS A 147 -12.10 36.40 -6.08
N GLU A 148 -11.11 36.42 -5.21
CA GLU A 148 -9.68 36.44 -5.55
C GLU A 148 -9.17 35.09 -6.09
N ALA A 149 -9.96 34.02 -5.93
CA ALA A 149 -9.69 32.69 -6.44
C ALA A 149 -10.54 32.33 -7.67
N LEU A 150 -11.48 33.20 -8.08
CA LEU A 150 -12.22 33.02 -9.32
C LEU A 150 -11.28 33.18 -10.51
N LYS A 151 -11.31 32.18 -11.41
CA LYS A 151 -10.59 32.27 -12.67
C LYS A 151 -11.42 33.15 -13.62
N GLU A 152 -10.90 34.35 -13.90
CA GLU A 152 -11.44 35.21 -14.95
C GLU A 152 -10.75 34.89 -16.28
N PHE A 153 -11.53 34.78 -17.34
CA PHE A 153 -11.02 34.62 -18.71
C PHE A 153 -11.22 35.92 -19.47
N SER A 154 -10.17 36.41 -20.14
CA SER A 154 -10.29 37.53 -21.06
C SER A 154 -11.03 37.11 -22.33
N LEU A 155 -11.55 38.08 -23.10
CA LEU A 155 -12.15 37.78 -24.41
C LEU A 155 -11.18 37.03 -25.33
N LYS A 156 -9.88 37.35 -25.26
CA LYS A 156 -8.83 36.67 -26.02
C LYS A 156 -8.68 35.21 -25.59
N ASP A 157 -8.76 34.93 -24.30
CA ASP A 157 -8.69 33.54 -23.79
C ASP A 157 -9.90 32.74 -24.25
N LEU A 158 -11.10 33.32 -24.16
CA LEU A 158 -12.34 32.67 -24.63
C LEU A 158 -12.31 32.41 -26.15
N GLN A 159 -11.74 33.32 -26.94
CA GLN A 159 -11.52 33.10 -28.37
C GLN A 159 -10.55 31.94 -28.66
N THR A 160 -9.58 31.70 -27.77
CA THR A 160 -8.60 30.61 -27.90
C THR A 160 -9.17 29.26 -27.48
N LEU A 161 -9.94 29.23 -26.38
CA LEU A 161 -10.54 28.03 -25.81
C LEU A 161 -11.71 27.48 -26.64
N GLY A 162 -12.28 28.24 -27.57
CA GLY A 162 -13.25 27.75 -28.56
C GLY A 162 -14.60 27.25 -28.03
N SER A 163 -14.79 27.06 -26.72
CA SER A 163 -16.02 26.60 -26.08
C SER A 163 -16.05 26.89 -24.58
N ILE A 164 -17.27 26.92 -24.01
CA ILE A 164 -17.46 27.05 -22.55
C ILE A 164 -16.91 25.82 -21.82
N ASP A 165 -17.08 24.61 -22.37
CA ASP A 165 -16.59 23.38 -21.74
C ASP A 165 -15.07 23.39 -21.58
N GLN A 166 -14.32 23.87 -22.60
CA GLN A 166 -12.87 24.04 -22.47
C GLN A 166 -12.49 25.12 -21.45
N ALA A 167 -13.29 26.17 -21.30
CA ALA A 167 -13.09 27.16 -20.24
C ALA A 167 -13.34 26.57 -18.84
N ILE A 168 -14.32 25.68 -18.70
CA ILE A 168 -14.58 24.96 -17.45
C ILE A 168 -13.39 24.05 -17.11
N GLU A 169 -12.93 23.20 -18.04
CA GLU A 169 -11.76 22.33 -17.79
C GLU A 169 -10.51 23.15 -17.44
N ALA A 170 -10.23 24.24 -18.16
CA ALA A 170 -9.11 25.13 -17.83
C ALA A 170 -9.25 25.77 -16.43
N ALA A 171 -10.47 26.05 -15.97
CA ALA A 171 -10.73 26.53 -14.62
C ALA A 171 -10.53 25.44 -13.56
N ILE A 172 -10.96 24.20 -13.85
CA ILE A 172 -10.72 23.04 -12.98
C ILE A 172 -9.21 22.80 -12.82
N ASP A 173 -8.47 22.72 -13.93
CA ASP A 173 -7.02 22.51 -13.93
C ASP A 173 -6.30 23.59 -13.12
N SER A 174 -6.63 24.86 -13.38
CA SER A 174 -6.05 25.98 -12.65
C SER A 174 -6.35 25.90 -11.15
N ARG A 175 -7.52 25.40 -10.77
CA ARG A 175 -7.96 25.30 -9.38
C ARG A 175 -7.26 24.17 -8.65
N VAL A 176 -7.20 22.99 -9.27
CA VAL A 176 -6.55 21.80 -8.70
C VAL A 176 -5.04 22.01 -8.64
N ASN A 177 -4.42 22.58 -9.67
CA ASN A 177 -3.00 22.92 -9.64
C ASN A 177 -2.65 23.92 -8.52
N LYS A 178 -3.52 24.91 -8.24
CA LYS A 178 -3.29 25.80 -7.09
C LYS A 178 -3.35 25.06 -5.75
N LEU A 179 -4.23 24.05 -5.65
CA LEU A 179 -4.38 23.24 -4.44
C LEU A 179 -3.22 22.27 -4.25
N SER A 180 -2.63 21.73 -5.32
CA SER A 180 -1.48 20.81 -5.25
C SER A 180 -0.18 21.45 -4.75
N PHE A 181 -0.03 22.77 -4.85
CA PHE A 181 1.06 23.51 -4.19
C PHE A 181 0.83 23.75 -2.68
N GLY A 182 -0.34 23.36 -2.16
CA GLY A 182 -0.69 23.49 -0.75
C GLY A 182 -0.10 22.39 0.13
N SER A 183 -0.35 22.53 1.43
CA SER A 183 -0.04 21.52 2.44
C SER A 183 -1.14 20.45 2.57
N LEU A 184 -0.85 19.36 3.28
CA LEU A 184 -1.88 18.36 3.64
C LEU A 184 -3.08 19.01 4.38
N SER A 185 -2.82 20.03 5.20
CA SER A 185 -3.87 20.79 5.88
C SER A 185 -4.77 21.57 4.90
N ASP A 186 -4.22 22.04 3.78
CA ASP A 186 -5.00 22.71 2.74
C ASP A 186 -5.91 21.71 2.00
N TRP A 187 -5.42 20.50 1.74
CA TRP A 187 -6.24 19.40 1.25
C TRP A 187 -7.36 19.03 2.22
N ARG A 188 -7.04 18.85 3.50
CA ARG A 188 -8.05 18.58 4.54
C ARG A 188 -9.13 19.65 4.57
N LYS A 189 -8.73 20.92 4.55
CA LYS A 189 -9.66 22.05 4.51
C LYS A 189 -10.53 22.01 3.25
N PHE A 190 -9.94 21.73 2.09
CA PHE A 190 -10.70 21.63 0.84
C PHE A 190 -11.81 20.57 0.92
N PHE A 191 -11.49 19.33 1.28
CA PHE A 191 -12.50 18.26 1.36
C PHE A 191 -13.55 18.53 2.45
N LYS A 192 -13.14 19.11 3.58
CA LYS A 192 -14.04 19.46 4.67
C LYS A 192 -15.02 20.57 4.26
N ASP A 193 -14.51 21.66 3.73
CA ASP A 193 -15.33 22.84 3.38
C ASP A 193 -16.23 22.56 2.16
N ARG A 194 -15.76 21.76 1.19
CA ARG A 194 -16.44 21.55 -0.09
C ARG A 194 -17.33 20.32 -0.16
N MET A 195 -17.00 19.29 0.63
CA MET A 195 -17.70 18.00 0.57
C MET A 195 -18.21 17.56 1.94
N SER A 196 -17.87 18.29 3.01
CA SER A 196 -18.14 17.86 4.39
C SER A 196 -17.51 16.50 4.69
N ILE A 197 -16.29 16.29 4.19
CA ILE A 197 -15.47 15.10 4.44
C ILE A 197 -14.21 15.54 5.16
N ASP A 198 -14.00 15.07 6.39
CA ASP A 198 -12.76 15.31 7.12
C ASP A 198 -11.77 14.16 6.87
N LEU A 199 -10.54 14.51 6.47
CA LEU A 199 -9.45 13.55 6.25
C LEU A 199 -9.04 12.84 7.55
N ALA A 200 -9.25 13.48 8.70
CA ALA A 200 -8.96 12.87 10.00
C ALA A 200 -9.88 11.69 10.34
N ASP A 201 -11.02 11.56 9.65
CA ASP A 201 -12.01 10.51 9.90
C ASP A 201 -11.83 9.30 8.94
N GLN A 202 -10.74 9.26 8.16
CA GLN A 202 -10.53 8.27 7.09
C GLN A 202 -9.54 7.17 7.47
N GLY A 203 -9.84 6.39 8.50
CA GLY A 203 -9.16 5.14 8.87
C GLY A 203 -7.75 5.27 9.48
N THR A 204 -6.99 6.30 9.08
CA THR A 204 -5.65 6.61 9.60
C THR A 204 -5.71 7.85 10.49
N THR A 205 -4.97 7.84 11.61
CA THR A 205 -4.90 9.02 12.48
C THR A 205 -4.31 10.24 11.76
N TRP A 206 -4.85 11.42 12.06
CA TRP A 206 -4.39 12.66 11.44
C TRP A 206 -2.91 12.94 11.76
N GLU A 207 -2.50 12.65 12.99
CA GLU A 207 -1.12 12.84 13.48
C GLU A 207 -0.14 11.98 12.69
N GLN A 208 -0.48 10.73 12.41
CA GLN A 208 0.34 9.82 11.61
C GLN A 208 0.47 10.30 10.16
N LEU A 209 -0.63 10.71 9.53
CA LEU A 209 -0.58 11.25 8.15
C LEU A 209 0.27 12.52 8.08
N LEU A 210 0.09 13.42 9.05
CA LEU A 210 0.85 14.66 9.12
C LEU A 210 2.35 14.40 9.31
N GLU A 211 2.70 13.45 10.17
CA GLU A 211 4.08 13.04 10.40
C GLU A 211 4.72 12.47 9.13
N ILE A 212 4.02 11.61 8.39
CA ILE A 212 4.49 11.05 7.12
C ILE A 212 4.81 12.16 6.11
N PHE A 213 3.92 13.15 5.96
CA PHE A 213 4.14 14.27 5.05
C PHE A 213 5.31 15.17 5.48
N GLU A 214 5.41 15.48 6.77
CA GLU A 214 6.52 16.30 7.29
C GLU A 214 7.86 15.54 7.26
N ARG A 215 7.86 14.22 7.42
CA ARG A 215 9.05 13.38 7.23
C ARG A 215 9.49 13.40 5.77
N ARG A 216 8.55 13.24 4.82
CA ARG A 216 8.84 13.38 3.39
C ARG A 216 9.45 14.74 3.09
N HIS A 217 8.91 15.82 3.66
CA HIS A 217 9.49 17.16 3.51
C HIS A 217 10.94 17.21 4.02
N CYS A 218 11.25 16.59 5.16
CA CYS A 218 12.62 16.53 5.69
C CYS A 218 13.57 15.71 4.82
N LEU A 219 13.11 14.61 4.22
CA LEU A 219 13.91 13.83 3.26
C LEU A 219 14.32 14.68 2.05
N VAL A 220 13.41 15.50 1.51
CA VAL A 220 13.66 16.32 0.32
C VAL A 220 14.45 17.59 0.63
N HIS A 221 14.14 18.25 1.76
CA HIS A 221 14.62 19.61 2.04
C HIS A 221 15.56 19.72 3.25
N SER A 222 15.85 18.63 3.93
CA SER A 222 16.68 18.64 5.15
C SER A 222 17.59 17.42 5.26
N GLU A 223 17.94 16.78 4.14
CA GLU A 223 18.83 15.61 4.09
C GLU A 223 18.36 14.45 4.99
N GLY A 224 17.04 14.36 5.22
CA GLY A 224 16.43 13.40 6.13
C GLY A 224 16.64 13.73 7.61
N GLN A 225 17.03 14.95 7.97
CA GLN A 225 17.15 15.39 9.36
C GLN A 225 15.91 16.15 9.82
N ALA A 226 15.54 15.97 11.09
CA ALA A 226 14.44 16.70 11.72
C ALA A 226 14.67 18.21 11.68
N SER A 227 13.79 18.92 11.00
CA SER A 227 13.79 20.38 10.91
C SER A 227 13.03 21.03 12.09
N HIS A 228 13.22 22.32 12.31
CA HIS A 228 12.40 23.09 13.27
C HIS A 228 10.90 22.98 12.96
N ARG A 229 10.54 22.96 11.67
CA ARG A 229 9.17 22.79 11.20
C ARG A 229 8.63 21.41 11.63
N TYR A 230 9.38 20.35 11.35
CA TYR A 230 9.00 18.99 11.72
C TYR A 230 8.71 18.85 13.21
N VAL A 231 9.67 19.26 14.06
CA VAL A 231 9.53 19.15 15.52
C VAL A 231 8.35 19.99 16.04
N LYS A 232 8.13 21.18 15.47
CA LYS A 232 6.99 22.03 15.82
C LYS A 232 5.64 21.38 15.46
N VAL A 233 5.56 20.72 14.30
CA VAL A 233 4.31 20.17 13.78
C VAL A 233 3.98 18.83 14.43
N THR A 234 4.97 17.95 14.58
CA THR A 234 4.75 16.58 15.09
C THR A 234 4.90 16.50 16.61
N GLY A 235 5.51 17.49 17.25
CA GLY A 235 5.85 17.45 18.67
C GLY A 235 6.88 16.37 19.02
N SER A 236 7.51 15.76 18.01
CA SER A 236 8.35 14.58 18.15
C SER A 236 9.78 14.85 17.70
N SER A 237 10.71 14.11 18.31
CA SER A 237 12.15 14.09 17.99
C SER A 237 12.94 15.38 18.33
N GLU A 238 14.25 15.23 18.44
CA GLU A 238 15.17 16.35 18.60
C GLU A 238 15.50 16.98 17.25
N ILE A 239 15.71 18.30 17.21
CA ILE A 239 16.18 18.98 16.00
C ILE A 239 17.49 18.32 15.54
N LYS A 240 17.61 18.08 14.23
CA LYS A 240 18.74 17.37 13.58
C LYS A 240 18.82 15.86 13.83
N SER A 241 17.85 15.24 14.50
CA SER A 241 17.77 13.77 14.55
C SER A 241 17.58 13.19 13.15
N ASP A 242 18.13 11.99 12.91
CA ASP A 242 17.97 11.28 11.66
C ASP A 242 16.53 10.73 11.54
N LEU A 243 15.87 11.03 10.42
CA LEU A 243 14.51 10.62 10.10
C LEU A 243 14.44 9.70 8.87
N ARG A 244 15.58 9.20 8.38
CA ARG A 244 15.57 8.28 7.24
C ARG A 244 14.74 7.03 7.58
N PRO A 245 13.74 6.69 6.75
CA PRO A 245 12.84 5.60 7.06
C PRO A 245 13.56 4.25 6.89
N ASP A 246 13.20 3.31 7.75
CA ASP A 246 13.55 1.91 7.59
C ASP A 246 12.43 1.16 6.84
N ARG A 247 12.65 -0.15 6.65
CA ARG A 247 11.71 -1.03 5.98
C ARG A 247 10.32 -1.00 6.62
N ASP A 248 10.25 -1.15 7.94
CA ASP A 248 8.98 -1.26 8.64
C ASP A 248 8.23 0.07 8.56
N TYR A 249 8.92 1.19 8.72
CA TYR A 249 8.31 2.51 8.53
C TYR A 249 7.70 2.67 7.14
N VAL A 250 8.43 2.32 6.07
CA VAL A 250 7.92 2.45 4.69
C VAL A 250 6.69 1.58 4.48
N THR A 251 6.68 0.34 4.97
CA THR A 251 5.50 -0.53 4.90
C THR A 251 4.30 0.11 5.59
N HIS A 252 4.44 0.58 6.82
CA HIS A 252 3.34 1.21 7.54
C HIS A 252 2.88 2.51 6.89
N ALA A 253 3.80 3.31 6.32
CA ALA A 253 3.45 4.53 5.63
C ALA A 253 2.67 4.26 4.33
N ILE A 254 3.07 3.26 3.53
CA ILE A 254 2.34 2.83 2.34
C ILE A 254 0.91 2.43 2.73
N ASP A 255 0.75 1.56 3.74
CA ASP A 255 -0.57 1.12 4.21
C ASP A 255 -1.43 2.29 4.69
N ALA A 256 -0.86 3.18 5.50
CA ALA A 256 -1.57 4.33 6.07
C ALA A 256 -2.07 5.33 5.01
N LEU A 257 -1.25 5.61 4.00
CA LEU A 257 -1.60 6.51 2.89
C LEU A 257 -2.64 5.86 1.96
N GLU A 258 -2.52 4.56 1.70
CA GLU A 258 -3.44 3.80 0.85
C GLU A 258 -4.83 3.65 1.50
N VAL A 259 -4.91 3.30 2.81
CA VAL A 259 -6.18 3.26 3.54
C VAL A 259 -6.88 4.61 3.44
N MET A 260 -6.17 5.69 3.73
CA MET A 260 -6.76 7.03 3.69
C MET A 260 -7.25 7.39 2.29
N GLY A 261 -6.44 7.16 1.24
CA GLY A 261 -6.81 7.49 -0.13
C GLY A 261 -8.00 6.67 -0.64
N THR A 262 -8.08 5.39 -0.28
CA THR A 262 -9.19 4.49 -0.66
C THR A 262 -10.49 4.89 0.05
N LEU A 263 -10.44 5.15 1.36
CA LEU A 263 -11.62 5.58 2.11
C LEU A 263 -12.10 6.98 1.71
N LEU A 264 -11.16 7.90 1.44
CA LEU A 264 -11.49 9.23 0.94
C LEU A 264 -12.18 9.13 -0.42
N GLN A 265 -11.65 8.32 -1.34
CA GLN A 265 -12.30 8.11 -2.63
C GLN A 265 -13.72 7.56 -2.46
N ALA A 266 -13.92 6.53 -1.64
CA ALA A 266 -15.25 5.98 -1.39
C ALA A 266 -16.19 7.05 -0.83
N SER A 267 -15.70 7.89 0.08
CA SER A 267 -16.46 9.03 0.64
C SER A 267 -16.87 10.05 -0.42
N VAL A 268 -15.93 10.43 -1.30
CA VAL A 268 -16.19 11.38 -2.39
C VAL A 268 -17.15 10.77 -3.41
N TRP A 269 -16.93 9.52 -3.82
CA TRP A 269 -17.80 8.82 -4.76
C TRP A 269 -19.23 8.68 -4.21
N HIS A 270 -19.38 8.38 -2.92
CA HIS A 270 -20.68 8.28 -2.26
C HIS A 270 -21.52 9.57 -2.35
N LYS A 271 -20.89 10.75 -2.46
CA LYS A 271 -21.60 12.03 -2.63
C LYS A 271 -22.31 12.14 -3.99
N PHE A 272 -21.85 11.39 -4.98
CA PHE A 272 -22.27 11.56 -6.37
C PHE A 272 -22.96 10.36 -6.97
N THR A 273 -22.68 9.16 -6.45
CA THR A 273 -23.36 7.96 -6.93
C THR A 273 -24.71 7.78 -6.26
N LYS A 274 -25.61 7.12 -6.99
CA LYS A 274 -26.87 6.59 -6.44
C LYS A 274 -26.75 5.11 -6.08
N ASN A 275 -25.65 4.48 -6.47
CA ASN A 275 -25.46 3.05 -6.35
C ASN A 275 -24.37 2.73 -5.33
N ALA A 276 -24.78 2.35 -4.11
CA ALA A 276 -23.83 1.92 -3.09
C ALA A 276 -23.09 0.63 -3.46
N ASP A 277 -23.63 -0.17 -4.40
CA ASP A 277 -23.04 -1.44 -4.79
C ASP A 277 -21.73 -1.29 -5.56
N ASP A 278 -21.56 -0.23 -6.34
CA ASP A 278 -20.32 0.00 -7.09
C ASP A 278 -19.17 0.37 -6.13
N ILE A 279 -19.46 1.21 -5.13
CA ILE A 279 -18.52 1.56 -4.06
C ILE A 279 -18.18 0.32 -3.24
N PHE A 280 -19.20 -0.45 -2.84
CA PHE A 280 -19.00 -1.70 -2.11
C PHE A 280 -18.12 -2.67 -2.89
N THR A 281 -18.38 -2.86 -4.18
CA THR A 281 -17.61 -3.78 -5.03
C THR A 281 -16.14 -3.35 -5.08
N GLN A 282 -15.87 -2.06 -5.22
CA GLN A 282 -14.50 -1.54 -5.22
C GLN A 282 -13.81 -1.74 -3.87
N LEU A 283 -14.45 -1.32 -2.77
CA LEU A 283 -13.89 -1.46 -1.42
C LEU A 283 -13.68 -2.93 -1.05
N GLN A 284 -14.67 -3.78 -1.35
CA GLN A 284 -14.61 -5.22 -1.11
C GLN A 284 -13.45 -5.87 -1.86
N ARG A 285 -13.21 -5.52 -3.13
CA ARG A 285 -12.06 -6.02 -3.91
C ARG A 285 -10.74 -5.73 -3.18
N VAL A 286 -10.53 -4.47 -2.81
CA VAL A 286 -9.30 -3.99 -2.18
C VAL A 286 -9.13 -4.58 -0.77
N ALA A 287 -10.19 -4.56 0.03
CA ALA A 287 -10.19 -5.10 1.39
C ALA A 287 -9.99 -6.62 1.41
N PHE A 288 -10.60 -7.35 0.48
CA PHE A 288 -10.45 -8.80 0.38
C PHE A 288 -9.04 -9.21 -0.09
N GLY A 289 -8.42 -8.48 -1.01
CA GLY A 289 -7.02 -8.70 -1.39
C GLY A 289 -6.07 -8.51 -0.20
N ALA A 290 -6.29 -7.46 0.59
CA ALA A 290 -5.54 -7.23 1.83
C ALA A 290 -5.80 -8.31 2.89
N LEU A 291 -7.05 -8.74 3.06
CA LEU A 291 -7.42 -9.83 3.96
C LEU A 291 -6.70 -11.14 3.55
N SER A 292 -6.63 -11.42 2.24
CA SER A 292 -6.02 -12.63 1.68
C SER A 292 -4.51 -12.69 1.86
N THR A 293 -3.86 -11.53 1.97
CA THR A 293 -2.42 -11.41 2.20
C THR A 293 -2.06 -11.17 3.68
N GLY A 294 -3.04 -11.23 4.58
CA GLY A 294 -2.84 -11.04 6.01
C GLY A 294 -2.57 -9.60 6.44
N ARG A 295 -2.90 -8.61 5.59
CA ARG A 295 -2.83 -7.18 5.92
C ARG A 295 -4.07 -6.75 6.72
N TRP A 296 -4.22 -7.30 7.92
CA TRP A 296 -5.42 -7.17 8.74
C TRP A 296 -5.72 -5.71 9.14
N ALA A 297 -4.68 -4.96 9.52
CA ALA A 297 -4.79 -3.55 9.92
C ALA A 297 -5.29 -2.66 8.78
N PHE A 298 -4.91 -3.01 7.55
CA PHE A 298 -5.37 -2.33 6.35
C PHE A 298 -6.81 -2.71 6.01
N ALA A 299 -7.15 -4.00 6.07
CA ALA A 299 -8.46 -4.49 5.63
C ALA A 299 -9.61 -4.05 6.55
N LEU A 300 -9.36 -3.98 7.87
CA LEU A 300 -10.38 -3.67 8.87
C LEU A 300 -11.14 -2.36 8.60
N PRO A 301 -10.48 -1.18 8.49
CA PRO A 301 -11.20 0.08 8.29
C PRO A 301 -11.96 0.14 6.96
N LEU A 302 -11.55 -0.62 5.93
CA LEU A 302 -12.29 -0.72 4.67
C LEU A 302 -13.58 -1.53 4.84
N PHE A 303 -13.54 -2.66 5.58
CA PHE A 303 -14.76 -3.41 5.87
C PHE A 303 -15.71 -2.65 6.82
N GLU A 304 -15.18 -1.92 7.81
CA GLU A 304 -15.99 -1.03 8.64
C GLU A 304 -16.72 0.00 7.78
N ARG A 305 -16.04 0.61 6.80
CA ARG A 305 -16.68 1.52 5.84
C ARG A 305 -17.71 0.83 4.95
N CYS A 306 -17.47 -0.41 4.50
CA CYS A 306 -18.49 -1.19 3.79
C CYS A 306 -19.76 -1.37 4.64
N GLY A 307 -19.61 -1.57 5.96
CA GLY A 307 -20.73 -1.74 6.89
C GLY A 307 -21.63 -0.52 7.05
N GLU A 308 -21.12 0.68 6.74
CA GLU A 308 -21.86 1.95 6.79
C GLU A 308 -22.70 2.19 5.53
N LEU A 309 -22.45 1.46 4.44
CA LEU A 309 -23.17 1.60 3.18
C LEU A 309 -24.58 0.98 3.26
N PRO A 310 -25.57 1.54 2.54
CA PRO A 310 -26.93 0.99 2.49
C PRO A 310 -26.98 -0.26 1.59
N LEU A 311 -26.43 -1.38 2.07
CA LEU A 311 -26.26 -2.62 1.32
C LEU A 311 -27.40 -3.62 1.54
N SER A 312 -27.52 -4.59 0.62
CA SER A 312 -28.37 -5.76 0.80
C SER A 312 -27.96 -6.57 2.03
N ASN A 313 -28.89 -7.37 2.58
CA ASN A 313 -28.61 -8.19 3.76
C ASN A 313 -27.42 -9.15 3.56
N GLU A 314 -27.34 -9.77 2.38
CA GLU A 314 -26.24 -10.66 2.00
C GLU A 314 -24.88 -9.95 2.06
N LYS A 315 -24.79 -8.76 1.45
CA LYS A 315 -23.58 -7.92 1.45
C LYS A 315 -23.19 -7.46 2.86
N ARG A 316 -24.18 -7.13 3.70
CA ARG A 316 -23.93 -6.77 5.11
C ARG A 316 -23.35 -7.94 5.91
N LEU A 317 -23.89 -9.15 5.73
CA LEU A 317 -23.43 -10.33 6.45
C LEU A 317 -22.03 -10.77 6.00
N ILE A 318 -21.72 -10.71 4.69
CA ILE A 318 -20.35 -11.02 4.21
C ILE A 318 -19.33 -9.98 4.70
N THR A 319 -19.71 -8.69 4.74
CA THR A 319 -18.87 -7.65 5.36
C THR A 319 -18.62 -7.95 6.83
N LEU A 320 -19.66 -8.30 7.60
CA LEU A 320 -19.53 -8.65 9.01
C LEU A 320 -18.56 -9.82 9.25
N VAL A 321 -18.70 -10.89 8.47
CA VAL A 321 -17.78 -12.05 8.51
C VAL A 321 -16.34 -11.60 8.24
N ASN A 322 -16.11 -10.79 7.21
CA ASN A 322 -14.76 -10.34 6.87
C ASN A 322 -14.18 -9.34 7.88
N THR A 323 -15.03 -8.50 8.50
CA THR A 323 -14.64 -7.64 9.64
C THR A 323 -14.13 -8.49 10.80
N TRP A 324 -14.86 -9.56 11.17
CA TRP A 324 -14.41 -10.48 12.22
C TRP A 324 -13.11 -11.20 11.84
N LEU A 325 -12.93 -11.59 10.58
CA LEU A 325 -11.66 -12.18 10.15
C LEU A 325 -10.50 -11.21 10.30
N ALA A 326 -10.67 -9.93 9.92
CA ALA A 326 -9.66 -8.90 10.11
C ALA A 326 -9.36 -8.67 11.61
N GLN A 327 -10.40 -8.57 12.45
CA GLN A 327 -10.26 -8.42 13.90
C GLN A 327 -9.57 -9.63 14.55
N LYS A 328 -9.92 -10.85 14.14
CA LYS A 328 -9.26 -12.09 14.59
C LYS A 328 -7.78 -12.09 14.22
N GLY A 329 -7.43 -11.62 13.03
CA GLY A 329 -6.04 -11.50 12.57
C GLY A 329 -5.23 -10.49 13.38
N LEU A 330 -5.85 -9.39 13.83
CA LEU A 330 -5.18 -8.34 14.62
C LEU A 330 -5.08 -8.67 16.11
N PHE A 331 -6.17 -9.14 16.70
CA PHE A 331 -6.37 -9.16 18.14
C PHE A 331 -6.59 -10.59 18.69
N GLY A 332 -6.57 -11.59 17.81
CA GLY A 332 -6.86 -12.99 18.17
C GLY A 332 -8.36 -13.28 18.26
N LEU A 333 -8.68 -14.57 18.42
CA LEU A 333 -10.07 -15.05 18.48
C LEU A 333 -10.84 -14.50 19.68
N ASP A 334 -10.18 -14.32 20.83
CA ASP A 334 -10.85 -13.88 22.05
C ASP A 334 -11.46 -12.48 21.94
N ALA A 335 -10.92 -11.63 21.04
CA ALA A 335 -11.45 -10.30 20.78
C ALA A 335 -12.84 -10.30 20.12
N ILE A 336 -13.19 -11.37 19.41
CA ILE A 336 -14.45 -11.48 18.66
C ILE A 336 -15.34 -12.64 19.12
N ARG A 337 -14.81 -13.53 19.97
CA ARG A 337 -15.43 -14.82 20.32
C ARG A 337 -16.88 -14.66 20.74
N ARG A 338 -17.14 -13.78 21.72
CA ARG A 338 -18.48 -13.56 22.26
C ARG A 338 -19.45 -13.11 21.16
N ASP A 339 -19.04 -12.12 20.38
CA ASP A 339 -19.90 -11.53 19.35
C ASP A 339 -20.25 -12.56 18.25
N VAL A 340 -19.31 -13.44 17.90
CA VAL A 340 -19.52 -14.55 16.95
C VAL A 340 -20.38 -15.67 17.56
N GLU A 341 -20.18 -16.02 18.84
CA GLU A 341 -20.97 -17.02 19.55
C GLU A 341 -22.43 -16.57 19.69
N GLU A 342 -22.67 -15.29 20.00
CA GLU A 342 -23.99 -14.68 20.12
C GLU A 342 -24.66 -14.36 18.78
N TRP A 343 -23.91 -14.39 17.66
CA TRP A 343 -24.45 -14.15 16.33
C TRP A 343 -25.53 -15.19 15.98
N ASP A 344 -26.78 -14.72 15.87
CA ASP A 344 -27.91 -15.54 15.46
C ASP A 344 -27.85 -15.79 13.95
N VAL A 345 -27.61 -17.05 13.59
CA VAL A 345 -27.61 -17.56 12.22
C VAL A 345 -28.88 -18.35 11.89
N THR A 346 -29.93 -18.20 12.71
CA THR A 346 -31.22 -18.85 12.46
C THR A 346 -31.93 -18.17 11.29
N GLY A 347 -32.29 -18.93 10.27
CA GLY A 347 -33.04 -18.42 9.12
C GLY A 347 -32.24 -17.57 8.13
N VAL A 348 -30.92 -17.48 8.29
CA VAL A 348 -30.02 -16.96 7.24
C VAL A 348 -29.49 -18.09 6.35
N ASP A 349 -28.81 -17.74 5.26
CA ASP A 349 -28.19 -18.71 4.36
C ASP A 349 -27.18 -19.60 5.13
N GLU A 350 -27.16 -20.90 4.80
CA GLU A 350 -26.31 -21.90 5.47
C GLU A 350 -24.82 -21.57 5.38
N LEU A 351 -24.41 -20.77 4.38
CA LEU A 351 -23.06 -20.24 4.27
C LEU A 351 -22.61 -19.52 5.55
N TYR A 352 -23.52 -18.83 6.24
CA TYR A 352 -23.20 -18.08 7.46
C TYR A 352 -23.07 -18.97 8.70
N VAL A 353 -23.77 -20.11 8.73
CA VAL A 353 -23.58 -21.15 9.75
C VAL A 353 -22.19 -21.75 9.60
N PHE A 354 -21.74 -21.99 8.36
CA PHE A 354 -20.40 -22.46 8.05
C PHE A 354 -19.34 -21.41 8.41
N ALA A 355 -19.58 -20.14 8.07
CA ALA A 355 -18.68 -19.05 8.42
C ALA A 355 -18.47 -18.93 9.94
N LYS A 356 -19.55 -19.01 10.72
CA LYS A 356 -19.49 -19.03 12.19
C LYS A 356 -18.59 -20.17 12.70
N ALA A 357 -18.79 -21.39 12.21
CA ALA A 357 -17.95 -22.55 12.59
C ALA A 357 -16.47 -22.33 12.26
N CYS A 358 -16.17 -21.83 11.04
CA CYS A 358 -14.80 -21.53 10.60
C CYS A 358 -14.13 -20.45 11.47
N ILE A 359 -14.84 -19.38 11.82
CA ILE A 359 -14.31 -18.31 12.66
C ILE A 359 -13.97 -18.85 14.05
N LEU A 360 -14.86 -19.65 14.65
CA LEU A 360 -14.67 -20.24 15.99
C LEU A 360 -13.64 -21.37 16.01
N GLY A 361 -13.22 -21.87 14.84
CA GLY A 361 -12.28 -22.99 14.73
C GLY A 361 -12.93 -24.35 14.96
N ASP A 362 -14.26 -24.45 14.88
CA ASP A 362 -14.98 -25.72 14.93
C ASP A 362 -14.95 -26.39 13.55
N LEU A 363 -13.82 -27.06 13.27
CA LEU A 363 -13.60 -27.69 11.98
C LEU A 363 -14.57 -28.86 11.74
N ASP A 364 -14.99 -29.57 12.78
CA ASP A 364 -15.92 -30.68 12.65
C ASP A 364 -17.29 -30.20 12.17
N ALA A 365 -17.81 -29.12 12.78
CA ALA A 365 -19.05 -28.49 12.32
C ALA A 365 -18.91 -27.89 10.91
N ALA A 366 -17.75 -27.30 10.57
CA ALA A 366 -17.50 -26.75 9.25
C ALA A 366 -17.49 -27.83 8.16
N PHE A 367 -16.77 -28.94 8.37
CA PHE A 367 -16.73 -30.07 7.43
C PHE A 367 -18.08 -30.78 7.31
N ALA A 368 -18.89 -30.83 8.36
CA ALA A 368 -20.24 -31.41 8.27
C ALA A 368 -21.16 -30.64 7.31
N GLN A 369 -20.96 -29.32 7.15
CA GLN A 369 -21.78 -28.47 6.27
C GLN A 369 -21.24 -28.39 4.84
N LEU A 370 -19.94 -28.58 4.67
CA LEU A 370 -19.23 -28.38 3.41
C LEU A 370 -19.83 -29.16 2.21
N PRO A 371 -20.23 -30.45 2.31
CA PRO A 371 -20.84 -31.17 1.19
C PRO A 371 -22.08 -30.47 0.65
N GLY A 372 -22.98 -30.05 1.55
CA GLY A 372 -24.24 -29.43 1.16
C GLY A 372 -24.08 -28.02 0.61
N LEU A 373 -23.03 -27.29 1.00
CA LEU A 373 -22.72 -25.98 0.44
C LEU A 373 -22.13 -26.08 -0.97
N VAL A 374 -21.28 -27.08 -1.20
CA VAL A 374 -20.71 -27.33 -2.53
C VAL A 374 -21.77 -27.85 -3.50
N GLU A 375 -22.61 -28.82 -3.09
CA GLU A 375 -23.66 -29.39 -3.95
C GLU A 375 -24.69 -28.34 -4.41
N ARG A 376 -24.96 -27.33 -3.58
CA ARG A 376 -25.91 -26.25 -3.88
C ARG A 376 -25.25 -24.98 -4.45
N ASP A 377 -23.97 -25.06 -4.82
CA ASP A 377 -23.20 -23.94 -5.39
C ASP A 377 -23.20 -22.68 -4.50
N LYS A 378 -23.22 -22.88 -3.18
CA LYS A 378 -23.13 -21.81 -2.17
C LYS A 378 -21.69 -21.51 -1.77
N LEU A 379 -20.78 -22.45 -2.00
CA LEU A 379 -19.36 -22.28 -1.79
C LEU A 379 -18.60 -22.85 -2.99
N SER A 380 -18.02 -21.96 -3.79
CA SER A 380 -17.26 -22.33 -4.99
C SER A 380 -15.87 -22.88 -4.64
N GLY A 381 -15.24 -23.55 -5.62
CA GLY A 381 -13.84 -23.96 -5.52
C GLY A 381 -12.90 -22.77 -5.30
N ALA A 382 -13.17 -21.64 -5.96
CA ALA A 382 -12.45 -20.38 -5.75
C ALA A 382 -12.52 -19.91 -4.30
N ALA A 383 -13.72 -19.87 -3.71
CA ALA A 383 -13.91 -19.48 -2.32
C ALA A 383 -13.20 -20.44 -1.36
N LEU A 384 -13.28 -21.76 -1.60
CA LEU A 384 -12.57 -22.76 -0.79
C LEU A 384 -11.05 -22.61 -0.88
N ALA A 385 -10.53 -22.25 -2.06
CA ALA A 385 -9.12 -22.09 -2.34
C ALA A 385 -8.52 -20.78 -1.80
N THR A 386 -9.28 -19.68 -1.85
CA THR A 386 -8.75 -18.32 -1.68
C THR A 386 -9.27 -17.61 -0.44
N TRP A 387 -10.52 -17.82 -0.02
CA TRP A 387 -11.13 -17.06 1.07
C TRP A 387 -10.37 -17.30 2.38
N PRO A 388 -9.88 -16.25 3.07
CA PRO A 388 -9.23 -16.41 4.37
C PRO A 388 -10.03 -17.18 5.42
N LEU A 389 -11.37 -17.15 5.33
CA LEU A 389 -12.28 -17.94 6.16
C LEU A 389 -11.94 -19.44 6.17
N THR A 390 -11.55 -19.98 5.01
CA THR A 390 -11.31 -21.42 4.81
C THR A 390 -9.84 -21.81 5.03
N ALA A 391 -8.96 -20.87 5.39
CA ALA A 391 -7.54 -21.15 5.61
C ALA A 391 -7.28 -22.31 6.60
N PRO A 392 -8.02 -22.45 7.73
CA PRO A 392 -7.87 -23.59 8.62
C PRO A 392 -8.31 -24.93 8.00
N LEU A 393 -9.31 -24.93 7.10
CA LEU A 393 -9.73 -26.16 6.43
C LEU A 393 -8.67 -26.65 5.45
N ARG A 394 -7.96 -25.72 4.79
CA ARG A 394 -6.90 -26.05 3.82
C ARG A 394 -5.71 -26.79 4.44
N THR A 395 -5.54 -26.75 5.76
CA THR A 395 -4.49 -27.49 6.47
C THR A 395 -4.97 -28.82 7.04
N ASP A 396 -6.29 -29.07 7.06
CA ASP A 396 -6.90 -30.31 7.58
C ASP A 396 -6.89 -31.42 6.51
N PRO A 397 -6.55 -32.69 6.85
CA PRO A 397 -6.52 -33.78 5.89
C PRO A 397 -7.83 -34.05 5.14
N ARG A 398 -8.99 -33.73 5.73
CA ARG A 398 -10.32 -33.94 5.13
C ARG A 398 -10.55 -33.10 3.88
N ILE A 399 -9.85 -31.98 3.71
CA ILE A 399 -9.99 -31.12 2.53
C ILE A 399 -9.62 -31.83 1.22
N ARG A 400 -8.86 -32.93 1.29
CA ARG A 400 -8.48 -33.73 0.12
C ARG A 400 -9.67 -34.29 -0.66
N GLU A 401 -10.81 -34.50 0.01
CA GLU A 401 -12.06 -34.93 -0.63
C GLU A 401 -12.60 -33.88 -1.62
N TYR A 402 -12.20 -32.62 -1.45
CA TYR A 402 -12.58 -31.48 -2.30
C TYR A 402 -11.46 -31.04 -3.25
N GLY A 403 -10.42 -31.86 -3.40
CA GLY A 403 -9.25 -31.52 -4.21
C GLY A 403 -9.58 -31.26 -5.68
N ASP A 404 -10.56 -31.98 -6.26
CA ASP A 404 -10.99 -31.77 -7.64
C ASP A 404 -11.73 -30.44 -7.82
N LEU A 405 -12.54 -30.03 -6.84
CA LEU A 405 -13.24 -28.74 -6.86
C LEU A 405 -12.23 -27.58 -6.85
N VAL A 406 -11.21 -27.67 -5.99
CA VAL A 406 -10.14 -26.67 -5.91
C VAL A 406 -9.27 -26.66 -7.17
N ARG A 407 -8.93 -27.83 -7.71
CA ARG A 407 -8.16 -27.95 -8.96
C ARG A 407 -8.93 -27.41 -10.16
N GLY A 408 -10.24 -27.66 -10.23
CA GLY A 408 -11.10 -27.16 -11.32
C GLY A 408 -11.05 -25.64 -11.42
N PHE A 409 -11.07 -24.94 -10.28
CA PHE A 409 -10.84 -23.49 -10.25
C PHE A 409 -9.45 -23.10 -10.79
N LEU A 410 -8.40 -23.76 -10.33
CA LEU A 410 -7.02 -23.44 -10.75
C LEU A 410 -6.80 -23.67 -12.26
N SER A 411 -7.44 -24.68 -12.86
CA SER A 411 -7.35 -24.91 -14.30
C SER A 411 -8.04 -23.80 -15.11
N THR A 412 -9.21 -23.33 -14.65
CA THR A 412 -9.94 -22.25 -15.33
C THR A 412 -9.16 -20.94 -15.31
N GLU A 413 -8.54 -20.60 -14.17
CA GLU A 413 -7.69 -19.40 -14.06
C GLU A 413 -6.46 -19.46 -14.98
N ILE A 414 -5.84 -20.63 -15.12
CA ILE A 414 -4.69 -20.81 -16.03
C ILE A 414 -5.15 -20.59 -17.49
N GLU A 415 -6.24 -21.24 -17.91
CA GLU A 415 -6.77 -21.10 -19.27
C GLU A 415 -7.17 -19.65 -19.59
N GLU A 416 -7.78 -18.93 -18.64
CA GLU A 416 -8.13 -17.51 -18.80
C GLU A 416 -6.88 -16.62 -18.91
N SER A 417 -5.86 -16.86 -18.08
CA SER A 417 -4.60 -16.10 -18.13
C SER A 417 -3.80 -16.34 -19.43
N GLU A 418 -3.80 -17.57 -19.95
CA GLU A 418 -3.16 -17.91 -21.22
C GLU A 418 -3.89 -17.22 -22.39
N LEU A 419 -5.22 -17.17 -22.34
CA LEU A 419 -6.03 -16.48 -23.34
C LEU A 419 -5.79 -14.96 -23.35
N GLU A 420 -5.69 -14.34 -22.17
CA GLU A 420 -5.38 -12.90 -22.05
C GLU A 420 -3.99 -12.57 -22.58
N ALA A 421 -2.98 -13.40 -22.27
CA ALA A 421 -1.63 -13.24 -22.80
C ALA A 421 -1.57 -13.41 -24.33
N GLU A 422 -2.30 -14.37 -24.90
CA GLU A 422 -2.41 -14.53 -26.36
C GLU A 422 -3.08 -13.33 -27.03
N ILE A 423 -4.08 -12.72 -26.38
CA ILE A 423 -4.75 -11.51 -26.88
C ILE A 423 -3.80 -10.31 -26.88
N GLU A 424 -3.04 -10.10 -25.79
CA GLU A 424 -2.05 -9.02 -25.69
C GLU A 424 -0.91 -9.17 -26.71
N ASP A 425 -0.43 -10.39 -26.97
CA ASP A 425 0.58 -10.65 -28.00
C ASP A 425 0.02 -10.55 -29.44
N SER A 426 -1.30 -10.65 -29.61
CA SER A 426 -1.97 -10.57 -30.91
C SER A 426 -2.33 -9.15 -31.37
N ASP A 427 -2.13 -8.12 -30.53
CA ASP A 427 -2.37 -6.72 -30.87
C ASP A 427 -1.07 -5.91 -31.06
N PRO A 428 -0.37 -6.06 -32.21
CA PRO A 428 0.79 -5.23 -32.52
C PRO A 428 0.42 -3.83 -33.05
N ALA A 429 -0.83 -3.38 -32.96
CA ALA A 429 -1.23 -2.10 -33.55
C ALA A 429 -2.47 -1.44 -32.90
N ALA A 430 -2.24 -0.61 -31.87
CA ALA A 430 -3.10 0.52 -31.52
C ALA A 430 -2.28 1.78 -31.18
#